data_AF-A0A2A4FVZ1-F1
#
_entry.id   AF-A0A2A4FVZ1-F1
#
_cell.length_a   1.000
_cell.length_b   1.000
_cell.length_c   1.000
_cell.angle_alpha   90.00
_cell.angle_beta   90.00
_cell.angle_gamma   90.00
#
_symmetry.space_group_name_H-M   'P 1'
#
loop_
_entity.id
_entity.type
_entity.pdbx_description
1 polymer ?
#
loop_
_entity_poly.entity_id
_entity_poly.type
_entity_poly.pdbx_seq_one_letter_code
_entity_poly.pdbx_strand_id
1 'polypeptide(L)'
;MRRNSDLIRAILLAIEKDDRCEVLRIPDIGGYPDEAVHFHARLLVEKGFLKTYFPDRTGRQPWVCIRLTWEGYDFLDAIRDPVVWRSVKRVASKAGSWSIETLAAIAKAMVVAKVEALGLAA
;
A
#
# COMPACT_ATOMS: atom_id res chain seq x y z
N MET A 1 3.60 -18.08 1.30
CA MET A 1 4.08 -17.30 2.47
C MET A 1 2.89 -16.69 3.20
N ARG A 2 3.03 -16.29 4.48
CA ARG A 2 1.96 -15.57 5.21
C ARG A 2 1.97 -14.09 4.85
N ARG A 3 0.79 -13.48 4.74
CA ARG A 3 0.64 -12.03 4.50
C ARG A 3 1.15 -11.24 5.69
N ASN A 4 1.85 -10.14 5.41
CA ASN A 4 2.41 -9.21 6.38
C ASN A 4 1.98 -7.78 6.03
N SER A 5 1.21 -7.15 6.92
CA SER A 5 0.67 -5.81 6.71
C SER A 5 1.73 -4.71 6.76
N ASP A 6 2.80 -4.89 7.55
CA ASP A 6 3.90 -3.92 7.61
C ASP A 6 4.73 -3.94 6.32
N LEU A 7 4.97 -5.13 5.75
CA LEU A 7 5.64 -5.26 4.46
C LEU A 7 4.80 -4.68 3.31
N ILE A 8 3.49 -4.90 3.33
CA ILE A 8 2.57 -4.27 2.36
C ILE A 8 2.72 -2.74 2.40
N ARG A 9 2.63 -2.13 3.59
CA ARG A 9 2.80 -0.68 3.74
C ARG A 9 4.19 -0.22 3.27
N ALA A 10 5.23 -0.97 3.60
CA ALA A 10 6.60 -0.63 3.20
C ALA A 10 6.79 -0.65 1.68
N ILE A 11 6.22 -1.63 0.96
CA ILE A 11 6.27 -1.71 -0.50
C ILE A 11 5.59 -0.49 -1.13
N LEU A 12 4.39 -0.13 -0.67
CA LEU A 12 3.65 1.02 -1.21
C LEU A 12 4.43 2.33 -1.02
N LEU A 13 4.97 2.56 0.18
CA LEU A 13 5.83 3.72 0.47
C LEU A 13 7.10 3.75 -0.39
N ALA A 14 7.72 2.59 -0.63
CA ALA A 14 8.94 2.49 -1.41
C ALA A 14 8.70 2.76 -2.91
N ILE A 15 7.56 2.30 -3.45
CA ILE A 15 7.18 2.58 -4.84
C ILE A 15 6.85 4.06 -5.05
N GLU A 16 6.16 4.68 -4.10
CA GLU A 16 5.85 6.12 -4.16
C GLU A 16 7.09 7.02 -4.08
N LYS A 17 8.12 6.58 -3.35
CA LYS A 17 9.35 7.35 -3.18
C LYS A 17 10.17 7.47 -4.47
N ASP A 18 9.94 6.62 -5.46
CA ASP A 18 10.63 6.70 -6.74
C ASP A 18 10.19 7.96 -7.50
N ASP A 19 11.14 8.78 -7.97
CA ASP A 19 10.86 10.07 -8.62
C ASP A 19 10.00 9.94 -9.90
N ARG A 20 9.95 8.76 -10.51
CA ARG A 20 9.15 8.48 -11.70
C ARG A 20 7.77 7.92 -11.36
N CYS A 21 7.52 7.58 -10.09
CA CYS A 21 6.38 6.80 -9.61
C CYS A 21 6.15 5.50 -10.41
N GLU A 22 7.20 5.04 -11.10
CA GLU A 22 7.23 3.93 -12.03
C GLU A 22 8.54 3.17 -11.80
N VAL A 23 8.49 2.10 -11.02
CA VAL A 23 9.69 1.31 -10.75
C VAL A 23 9.87 0.22 -11.81
N LEU A 24 11.10 0.08 -12.29
CA LEU A 24 11.50 -0.99 -13.23
C LEU A 24 11.65 -2.34 -12.55
N ARG A 25 11.84 -2.33 -11.23
CA ARG A 25 11.96 -3.51 -10.36
C ARG A 25 11.29 -3.23 -9.02
N ILE A 26 10.81 -4.27 -8.37
CA ILE A 26 10.31 -4.16 -7.00
C ILE A 26 11.48 -3.68 -6.12
N PRO A 27 11.28 -2.65 -5.28
CA PRO A 27 12.35 -2.13 -4.42
C PRO A 27 12.78 -3.17 -3.39
N ASP A 28 14.06 -3.15 -3.04
CA ASP A 28 14.56 -3.89 -1.88
C ASP A 28 14.03 -3.24 -0.60
N ILE A 29 13.40 -4.05 0.26
CA ILE A 29 12.85 -3.62 1.54
C ILE A 29 13.68 -4.28 2.63
N GLY A 30 14.62 -3.53 3.18
CA GLY A 30 15.53 -4.00 4.22
C GLY A 30 14.78 -4.68 5.38
N GLY A 31 15.32 -5.81 5.83
CA GLY A 31 14.73 -6.64 6.88
C GLY A 31 13.73 -7.70 6.38
N TYR A 32 13.46 -7.77 5.07
CA TYR A 32 12.64 -8.81 4.46
C TYR A 32 13.40 -9.52 3.34
N PRO A 33 13.22 -10.84 3.17
CA PRO A 33 13.81 -11.55 2.04
C PRO A 33 13.09 -11.17 0.74
N ASP A 34 13.83 -11.10 -0.37
CA ASP A 34 13.31 -10.75 -1.70
C ASP A 34 12.04 -11.53 -2.06
N GLU A 35 12.02 -12.82 -1.77
CA GLU A 35 10.87 -13.70 -2.04
C GLU A 35 9.59 -13.22 -1.32
N ALA A 36 9.72 -12.71 -0.10
CA ALA A 36 8.61 -12.11 0.63
C ALA A 36 8.15 -10.83 -0.06
N VAL A 37 9.07 -9.96 -0.47
CA VAL A 37 8.72 -8.69 -1.12
C VAL A 37 7.98 -8.97 -2.44
N HIS A 38 8.49 -9.88 -3.26
CA HIS A 38 7.87 -10.28 -4.52
C HIS A 38 6.49 -10.92 -4.32
N PHE A 39 6.34 -11.78 -3.32
CA PHE A 39 5.05 -12.37 -2.97
C PHE A 39 4.00 -11.30 -2.61
N HIS A 40 4.36 -10.31 -1.78
CA HIS A 40 3.42 -9.26 -1.38
C HIS A 40 3.13 -8.27 -2.50
N ALA A 41 4.13 -7.92 -3.32
CA ALA A 41 3.92 -7.08 -4.49
C ALA A 41 2.94 -7.74 -5.48
N ARG A 42 3.03 -9.05 -5.70
CA ARG A 42 2.07 -9.79 -6.53
C ARG A 42 0.64 -9.70 -5.98
N LEU A 43 0.46 -9.88 -4.68
CA LEU A 43 -0.85 -9.73 -4.04
C LEU A 43 -1.42 -8.31 -4.20
N LEU A 44 -0.58 -7.29 -4.13
CA LEU A 44 -0.99 -5.90 -4.34
C LEU A 44 -1.40 -5.62 -5.79
N VAL A 45 -0.76 -6.28 -6.77
CA VAL A 45 -1.16 -6.21 -8.18
C VAL A 45 -2.50 -6.91 -8.38
N GLU A 46 -2.67 -8.12 -7.84
CA GLU A 46 -3.93 -8.88 -7.91
C GLU A 46 -5.10 -8.12 -7.25
N LYS A 47 -4.82 -7.39 -6.17
CA LYS A 47 -5.81 -6.56 -5.48
C LYS A 47 -6.10 -5.23 -6.17
N GLY A 48 -5.31 -4.85 -7.18
CA GLY A 48 -5.49 -3.61 -7.93
C GLY A 48 -4.86 -2.37 -7.27
N PHE A 49 -4.06 -2.53 -6.21
CA PHE A 49 -3.34 -1.41 -5.56
C PHE A 49 -2.07 -1.03 -6.33
N LEU A 50 -1.47 -2.03 -6.96
CA LEU A 50 -0.39 -1.85 -7.92
C LEU A 50 -0.85 -2.25 -9.31
N LYS A 51 -0.25 -1.65 -10.32
CA LYS A 51 -0.44 -2.05 -11.71
C LYS A 51 0.90 -2.24 -12.38
N THR A 52 1.03 -3.36 -13.08
CA THR A 52 2.19 -3.68 -13.90
C THR A 52 1.89 -3.43 -15.36
N TYR A 53 2.78 -2.77 -16.06
CA TYR A 53 2.76 -2.65 -17.50
C TYR A 53 3.89 -3.47 -18.08
N PHE A 54 3.60 -4.25 -19.11
CA PHE A 54 4.59 -5.03 -19.83
C PHE A 54 4.96 -4.32 -21.12
N PRO A 55 6.18 -4.56 -21.64
CA PRO A 55 6.57 -4.03 -22.92
C PRO A 55 5.59 -4.46 -23.99
N ASP A 56 5.08 -3.51 -24.76
CA ASP A 56 4.19 -3.82 -25.87
C ASP A 56 4.98 -4.07 -27.15
N ARG A 57 4.39 -4.80 -28.09
CA ARG A 57 5.00 -5.05 -29.41
C ARG A 57 5.04 -3.78 -30.27
N THR A 58 4.43 -2.68 -29.83
CA THR A 58 4.37 -1.42 -30.57
C THR A 58 5.54 -0.49 -30.27
N GLY A 59 6.32 -0.79 -29.22
CA GLY A 59 7.45 0.03 -28.79
C GLY A 59 7.04 1.33 -28.06
N ARG A 60 5.74 1.56 -27.84
CA ARG A 60 5.23 2.71 -27.08
C ARG A 60 5.45 2.56 -25.59
N GLN A 61 5.55 1.31 -25.12
CA GLN A 61 5.96 0.99 -23.76
C GLN A 61 7.16 0.05 -23.86
N PRO A 62 8.41 0.56 -23.89
CA PRO A 62 9.61 -0.28 -24.06
C PRO A 62 10.03 -1.04 -22.79
N TRP A 63 9.52 -0.64 -21.62
CA TRP A 63 9.97 -1.15 -20.32
C TRP A 63 8.80 -1.66 -19.47
N VAL A 64 9.12 -2.57 -18.55
CA VAL A 64 8.21 -2.96 -17.47
C VAL A 64 8.16 -1.81 -16.45
N CYS A 65 6.97 -1.36 -16.07
CA CYS A 65 6.83 -0.49 -14.91
C CYS A 65 5.79 -1.02 -13.93
N ILE A 66 6.07 -0.83 -12.65
CA ILE A 66 5.12 -1.05 -11.56
C ILE A 66 4.79 0.32 -10.99
N ARG A 67 3.51 0.65 -10.92
CA ARG A 67 3.03 1.91 -10.35
C ARG A 67 1.86 1.71 -9.41
N LEU A 68 1.67 2.67 -8.51
CA LEU A 68 0.46 2.77 -7.69
C LEU A 68 -0.75 3.10 -8.56
N THR A 69 -1.87 2.47 -8.25
CA THR A 69 -3.20 2.88 -8.75
C THR A 69 -3.80 3.94 -7.84
N TRP A 70 -4.90 4.56 -8.25
CA TRP A 70 -5.68 5.45 -7.39
C TRP A 70 -6.08 4.78 -6.07
N GLU A 71 -6.55 3.53 -6.13
CA GLU A 71 -6.90 2.78 -4.92
C GLU A 71 -5.68 2.49 -4.04
N GLY A 72 -4.52 2.26 -4.65
CA GLY A 72 -3.24 2.16 -3.94
C GLY A 72 -2.86 3.44 -3.21
N TYR A 73 -3.03 4.60 -3.85
CA TYR A 73 -2.80 5.91 -3.22
C TYR A 73 -3.79 6.19 -2.08
N ASP A 74 -5.09 6.00 -2.31
CA ASP A 74 -6.11 6.21 -1.28
C ASP A 74 -5.85 5.36 -0.02
N PHE A 75 -5.50 4.09 -0.22
CA PHE A 75 -5.12 3.21 0.88
C PHE A 75 -3.84 3.68 1.57
N LEU A 76 -2.79 4.00 0.79
CA LEU A 76 -1.51 4.46 1.31
C LEU A 76 -1.66 5.73 2.15
N ASP A 77 -2.41 6.72 1.66
CA ASP A 77 -2.65 7.98 2.35
C ASP A 77 -3.41 7.79 3.65
N ALA A 78 -4.39 6.88 3.70
CA ALA A 78 -5.10 6.55 4.92
C ALA A 78 -4.16 5.95 6.00
N ILE A 79 -3.10 5.25 5.62
CA ILE A 79 -2.15 4.59 6.54
C ILE A 79 -0.75 5.24 6.59
N ARG A 80 -0.57 6.40 5.94
CA ARG A 80 0.73 7.07 5.80
C ARG A 80 1.28 7.48 7.15
N ASP A 81 0.46 8.13 7.97
CA ASP A 81 0.84 8.57 9.31
C ASP A 81 1.18 7.36 10.21
N PRO A 82 2.42 7.26 10.75
CA PRO A 82 2.82 6.15 11.60
C PRO A 82 2.02 6.05 12.92
N VAL A 83 1.44 7.15 13.41
CA VAL A 83 0.53 7.17 14.57
C VAL A 83 -0.80 6.52 14.20
N VAL A 84 -1.36 6.86 13.04
CA VAL A 84 -2.58 6.23 12.51
C VAL A 84 -2.32 4.74 12.28
N TRP A 85 -1.23 4.39 11.60
CA TRP A 85 -0.89 3.00 11.33
C TRP A 85 -0.77 2.12 12.59
N ARG A 86 -0.09 2.61 13.63
CA ARG A 86 0.01 1.90 14.92
C ARG A 86 -1.36 1.68 15.55
N SER A 87 -2.24 2.67 15.47
CA SER A 87 -3.59 2.57 16.00
C SER A 87 -4.45 1.59 15.20
N VAL A 88 -4.35 1.63 13.86
CA VAL A 88 -5.03 0.68 12.97
C VAL A 88 -4.64 -0.76 13.30
N LYS A 89 -3.34 -1.04 13.42
CA LYS A 89 -2.86 -2.37 13.82
C LYS A 89 -3.38 -2.80 15.20
N ARG A 90 -3.43 -1.89 16.17
CA ARG A 90 -3.95 -2.17 17.51
C ARG A 90 -5.44 -2.52 17.50
N VAL A 91 -6.23 -1.85 16.67
CA VAL A 91 -7.66 -2.17 16.54
C VAL A 91 -7.83 -3.50 15.81
N ALA A 92 -7.12 -3.71 14.70
CA ALA A 92 -7.17 -4.96 13.96
C ALA A 92 -6.72 -6.17 14.80
N SER A 93 -5.71 -6.02 15.66
CA SER A 93 -5.28 -7.11 16.55
C SER A 93 -6.35 -7.48 17.58
N LYS A 94 -7.16 -6.52 18.05
CA LYS A 94 -8.28 -6.80 18.97
C LYS A 94 -9.38 -7.61 18.30
N ALA A 95 -9.58 -7.43 16.99
CA ALA A 95 -10.53 -8.21 16.21
C ALA A 95 -10.06 -9.66 15.92
N GLY A 96 -8.80 -10.00 16.24
CA GLY A 96 -8.23 -11.34 16.07
C GLY A 96 -7.97 -11.75 14.61
N SER A 97 -8.37 -10.93 13.64
CA SER A 97 -8.15 -11.15 12.22
C SER A 97 -8.05 -9.82 11.48
N TRP A 98 -7.36 -9.83 10.34
CA TRP A 98 -7.29 -8.66 9.46
C TRP A 98 -7.33 -9.07 7.99
N SER A 99 -7.98 -8.20 7.22
CA SER A 99 -7.90 -8.13 5.76
C SER A 99 -7.46 -6.71 5.36
N ILE A 100 -7.01 -6.52 4.12
CA ILE A 100 -6.59 -5.19 3.66
C ILE A 100 -7.76 -4.20 3.68
N GLU A 101 -8.97 -4.67 3.41
CA GLU A 101 -10.22 -3.91 3.48
C GLU A 101 -10.55 -3.49 4.91
N THR A 102 -10.39 -4.39 5.89
CA THR A 102 -10.60 -4.01 7.29
C THR A 102 -9.58 -2.98 7.76
N LEU A 103 -8.31 -3.10 7.35
CA LEU A 103 -7.28 -2.11 7.65
C LEU A 103 -7.61 -0.75 7.02
N ALA A 104 -8.05 -0.74 5.76
CA ALA A 104 -8.49 0.47 5.06
C ALA A 104 -9.71 1.12 5.74
N ALA A 105 -10.71 0.33 6.12
CA ALA A 105 -11.92 0.82 6.78
C ALA A 105 -11.61 1.46 8.14
N ILE A 106 -10.77 0.81 8.96
CA ILE A 106 -10.34 1.35 10.25
C ILE A 106 -9.54 2.64 10.03
N ALA A 107 -8.59 2.66 9.09
CA ALA A 107 -7.79 3.84 8.79
C ALA A 107 -8.66 5.03 8.36
N LYS A 108 -9.63 4.79 7.46
CA LYS A 108 -10.58 5.81 7.01
C LYS A 108 -11.43 6.35 8.16
N ALA A 109 -11.96 5.48 9.02
CA ALA A 109 -12.73 5.90 10.20
C ALA A 109 -11.89 6.78 11.14
N MET A 110 -10.62 6.47 11.33
CA MET A 110 -9.71 7.29 12.14
C MET A 110 -9.44 8.66 11.52
N VAL A 111 -9.31 8.74 10.20
CA VAL A 111 -9.15 10.02 9.49
C VAL A 111 -10.40 10.87 9.61
N VAL A 112 -11.60 10.29 9.43
CA VAL A 112 -12.88 10.99 9.61
C VAL A 112 -13.01 11.54 11.04
N ALA A 113 -12.73 10.72 12.06
CA ALA A 113 -12.77 11.18 13.45
C ALA A 113 -11.79 12.32 13.73
N LYS A 114 -10.62 12.33 13.09
CA LYS A 114 -9.68 13.47 13.18
C LYS A 114 -10.25 14.73 12.53
N VAL A 115 -10.90 14.62 11.37
CA VAL A 115 -11.53 15.76 10.67
C VAL A 115 -12.66 16.36 11.52
N GLU A 116 -13.51 15.52 12.12
CA GLU A 116 -14.57 15.94 13.04
C GLU A 116 -14.00 16.66 14.27
N ALA A 117 -12.92 16.12 14.87
CA ALA A 117 -12.25 16.73 16.02
C ALA A 117 -11.61 18.10 15.70
N LEU A 118 -11.28 18.37 14.43
CA LEU A 118 -10.78 19.67 13.97
C LEU A 118 -11.90 20.71 13.76
N GLY A 119 -13.16 20.34 13.98
CA GLY A 119 -14.31 21.25 13.81
C GLY A 119 -14.65 21.55 12.35
N LEU A 120 -14.15 20.74 11.41
CA LEU A 120 -14.36 20.91 9.97
C LEU A 120 -15.59 20.15 9.44
N ALA A 121 -16.26 19.38 10.30
CA ALA A 121 -17.55 18.76 10.01
C ALA A 121 -18.64 19.53 10.77
N ALA A 122 -19.22 20.54 10.12
CA ALA A 122 -20.49 21.17 10.47
C ALA A 122 -21.43 21.03 9.28
#